data_AF-A0A653ILS5-F1
#
_entry.id   AF-A0A653ILS5-F1
#
_cell.length_a   1.000
_cell.length_b   1.000
_cell.length_c   1.000
_cell.angle_alpha   90.00
_cell.angle_beta   90.00
_cell.angle_gamma   90.00
#
_symmetry.space_group_name_H-M   'P 1'
#
loop_
_entity.id
_entity.type
_entity.pdbx_description
1 polymer ?
#
loop_
_entity_poly.entity_id
_entity_poly.type
_entity_poly.pdbx_seq_one_letter_code
_entity_poly.pdbx_strand_id
1 'polypeptide(L)'
;MKHSLSPQPATPLPLGRPRKSAPLSVAPGCKFCFRCQGHLPLASFAIDRKTHDGKRADCRACDSKQAAARSKRRRERLAGLRAATFLSPAGNQGTP
;
A
#
# COMPACT_ATOMS: atom_id res chain seq x y z
N MET A 1 -1.02 46.60 -37.24
CA MET A 1 -0.05 45.62 -36.68
C MET A 1 -0.83 44.38 -36.25
N LYS A 2 -0.94 43.41 -37.15
CA LYS A 2 -1.73 42.17 -36.97
C LYS A 2 -0.86 41.16 -36.22
N HIS A 3 -1.15 40.98 -34.93
CA HIS A 3 -0.48 39.97 -34.11
C HIS A 3 -1.30 38.69 -34.26
N SER A 4 -0.85 37.81 -35.16
CA SER A 4 -1.41 36.47 -35.31
C SER A 4 -1.04 35.64 -34.09
N LEU A 5 -1.91 35.59 -33.08
CA LEU A 5 -1.84 34.53 -32.09
C LEU A 5 -2.40 33.26 -32.74
N SER A 6 -1.50 32.39 -33.18
CA SER A 6 -1.83 31.02 -33.56
C SER A 6 -2.43 30.29 -32.33
N PRO A 7 -3.55 29.57 -32.47
CA PRO A 7 -4.08 28.78 -31.38
C PRO A 7 -3.11 27.63 -31.08
N GLN A 8 -2.67 27.53 -29.82
CA GLN A 8 -1.82 26.43 -29.38
C GLN A 8 -2.66 25.13 -29.33
N PRO A 9 -2.14 23.99 -29.81
CA PRO A 9 -2.81 22.72 -29.65
C PRO A 9 -2.85 22.35 -28.16
N ALA A 10 -4.05 22.17 -27.61
CA ALA A 10 -4.23 21.64 -26.27
C ALA A 10 -3.63 20.23 -26.20
N THR A 11 -2.53 20.06 -25.47
CA THR A 11 -2.02 18.73 -25.16
C THR A 11 -3.07 18.01 -24.32
N PRO A 12 -3.56 16.82 -24.73
CA PRO A 12 -4.54 16.10 -23.93
C PRO A 12 -3.89 15.71 -22.60
N LEU A 13 -4.49 16.20 -21.51
CA LEU A 13 -4.12 15.81 -20.16
C LEU A 13 -4.28 14.30 -20.03
N PRO A 14 -3.30 13.56 -19.48
CA PRO A 14 -3.40 12.11 -19.35
C PRO A 14 -4.54 11.76 -18.39
N LEU A 15 -5.60 11.15 -18.92
CA LEU A 15 -6.80 10.70 -18.20
C LEU A 15 -6.52 9.44 -17.35
N GLY A 16 -5.52 9.48 -16.47
CA GLY A 16 -5.24 8.36 -15.57
C GLY A 16 -4.12 8.63 -14.57
N ARG A 17 -4.28 8.14 -13.33
CA ARG A 17 -3.15 8.06 -12.40
C ARG A 17 -2.10 7.13 -13.02
N PRO A 18 -0.84 7.56 -13.18
CA PRO A 18 0.19 6.67 -13.69
C PRO A 18 0.28 5.44 -12.78
N ARG A 19 0.22 4.25 -13.38
CA ARG A 19 0.57 3.01 -12.66
C ARG A 19 1.99 3.17 -12.12
N LYS A 20 2.26 2.65 -10.92
CA LYS A 20 3.63 2.55 -10.41
C LYS A 20 4.39 1.62 -11.35
N SER A 21 5.10 2.17 -12.34
CA SER A 21 6.00 1.43 -13.19
C SER A 21 7.31 1.19 -12.43
N ALA A 22 7.87 0.00 -12.57
CA ALA A 22 9.25 -0.25 -12.16
C ALA A 22 10.20 0.48 -13.13
N PRO A 23 11.42 0.86 -12.69
CA PRO A 23 12.45 1.37 -13.59
C PRO A 23 12.78 0.34 -14.67
N LEU A 24 13.06 0.79 -15.89
CA LEU A 24 13.23 -0.06 -17.09
C LEU A 24 14.47 -0.99 -17.05
N SER A 25 15.30 -0.94 -16.00
CA SER A 25 16.57 -1.68 -15.89
C SER A 25 16.53 -2.72 -14.76
N VAL A 26 15.55 -3.63 -14.81
CA VAL A 26 15.58 -4.81 -13.92
C VAL A 26 16.18 -5.97 -14.69
N ALA A 27 17.25 -6.55 -14.16
CA ALA A 27 17.88 -7.74 -14.74
C ALA A 27 16.84 -8.88 -14.91
N PRO A 28 16.94 -9.71 -15.96
CA PRO A 28 16.06 -10.85 -16.12
C PRO A 28 16.13 -11.75 -14.88
N GLY A 29 14.97 -12.15 -14.35
CA GLY A 29 14.89 -12.92 -13.11
C GLY A 29 14.96 -12.11 -11.82
N CYS A 30 15.03 -10.78 -11.90
CA CYS A 30 14.92 -9.86 -10.77
C CYS A 30 13.59 -9.07 -10.81
N LYS A 31 13.21 -8.50 -9.67
CA LYS A 31 12.07 -7.58 -9.52
C LYS A 31 12.46 -6.44 -8.58
N PHE A 32 11.91 -5.26 -8.84
CA PHE A 32 12.10 -4.08 -8.01
C PHE A 32 11.19 -4.14 -6.77
N CYS A 33 11.76 -3.93 -5.58
CA CYS A 33 10.98 -3.79 -4.35
C CYS A 33 10.67 -2.32 -4.07
N PHE A 34 9.39 -1.94 -4.07
CA PHE A 34 8.99 -0.54 -3.82
C PHE A 34 9.17 -0.05 -2.37
N ARG A 35 9.63 -0.91 -1.45
CA ARG A 35 9.87 -0.55 -0.04
C ARG A 35 11.33 -0.31 0.29
N CYS A 36 12.19 -1.26 -0.02
CA CYS A 36 13.64 -1.06 0.14
C CYS A 36 14.30 -0.44 -1.10
N GLN A 37 13.56 -0.26 -2.19
CA GLN A 37 14.04 0.29 -3.47
C GLN A 37 15.19 -0.52 -4.09
N GLY A 38 15.32 -1.79 -3.72
CA GLY A 38 16.35 -2.69 -4.22
C GLY A 38 15.88 -3.56 -5.39
N HIS A 39 16.84 -4.03 -6.19
CA HIS A 39 16.64 -5.03 -7.23
C HIS A 39 16.95 -6.39 -6.61
N LEU A 40 15.93 -7.23 -6.42
CA LEU A 40 16.11 -8.55 -5.79
C LEU A 40 15.67 -9.66 -6.75
N PRO A 41 16.23 -10.87 -6.60
CA PRO A 41 15.76 -12.04 -7.34
C PRO A 41 14.26 -12.27 -7.14
N LEU A 42 13.58 -12.80 -8.16
CA LEU A 42 12.16 -13.15 -8.10
C LEU A 42 11.81 -14.14 -6.97
N ALA A 43 12.79 -14.90 -6.48
CA ALA A 43 12.65 -15.81 -5.33
C ALA A 43 12.52 -15.06 -3.98
N SER A 44 12.99 -13.82 -3.91
CA SER A 44 12.88 -12.95 -2.72
C SER A 44 11.48 -12.35 -2.57
N PHE A 45 10.58 -12.55 -3.53
CA PHE A 45 9.20 -12.06 -3.52
C PHE A 45 8.24 -13.21 -3.25
N ALA A 46 7.29 -12.99 -2.34
CA ALA A 46 6.25 -13.98 -2.07
C ALA A 46 5.26 -14.09 -3.24
N ILE A 47 4.67 -15.27 -3.40
CA ILE A 47 3.64 -15.53 -4.41
C ILE A 47 2.38 -14.75 -4.02
N ASP A 48 1.83 -14.01 -4.98
CA ASP A 48 0.55 -13.32 -4.85
C ASP A 48 -0.25 -13.49 -6.14
N ARG A 49 -1.16 -14.45 -6.14
CA ARG A 49 -2.00 -14.81 -7.28
C ARG A 49 -2.96 -13.70 -7.72
N LYS A 50 -3.14 -12.65 -6.90
CA LYS A 50 -3.99 -11.49 -7.24
C LYS A 50 -3.27 -10.47 -8.11
N THR A 51 -1.94 -10.55 -8.16
CA THR A 51 -1.13 -9.65 -8.99
C THR A 51 -0.94 -10.24 -10.38
N HIS A 52 -0.87 -9.37 -11.38
CA HIS A 52 -0.61 -9.75 -12.76
C HIS A 52 0.63 -10.65 -12.91
N ASP A 53 1.71 -10.33 -12.19
CA ASP A 53 2.99 -11.07 -12.26
C ASP A 53 3.06 -12.24 -11.27
N GLY A 54 1.97 -12.55 -10.56
CA GLY A 54 1.92 -13.64 -9.57
C GLY A 54 2.83 -13.45 -8.35
N LYS A 55 3.40 -12.26 -8.14
CA LYS A 55 4.36 -11.93 -7.07
C LYS A 55 4.03 -10.60 -6.41
N ARG A 56 4.24 -10.54 -5.10
CA ARG A 56 4.15 -9.28 -4.32
C ARG A 56 4.99 -8.16 -4.92
N ALA A 57 4.60 -6.91 -4.63
CA ALA A 57 5.32 -5.70 -5.04
C ALA A 57 6.55 -5.42 -4.16
N ASP A 58 6.59 -6.02 -2.98
CA ASP A 58 7.63 -5.89 -1.97
C ASP A 58 8.29 -7.25 -1.68
N CYS A 59 9.56 -7.19 -1.29
CA CYS A 59 10.32 -8.40 -0.96
C CYS A 59 9.85 -8.99 0.38
N ARG A 60 10.11 -10.28 0.59
CA ARG A 60 9.76 -11.03 1.81
C ARG A 60 10.27 -10.36 3.10
N ALA A 61 11.45 -9.75 3.06
CA ALA A 61 12.01 -9.05 4.21
C ALA A 61 11.24 -7.76 4.55
N CYS A 62 10.72 -7.06 3.54
CA CYS A 62 9.85 -5.91 3.77
C CYS A 62 8.47 -6.35 4.24
N ASP A 63 7.92 -7.41 3.65
CA ASP A 63 6.62 -7.98 4.03
C ASP A 63 6.62 -8.47 5.49
N SER A 64 7.66 -9.16 5.94
CA SER A 64 7.78 -9.62 7.33
C SER A 64 7.83 -8.47 8.34
N LYS A 65 8.57 -7.39 8.04
CA LYS A 65 8.58 -6.17 8.86
C LYS A 65 7.19 -5.54 8.95
N GLN A 66 6.46 -5.49 7.83
CA GLN A 66 5.10 -4.96 7.79
C GLN A 66 4.09 -5.86 8.52
N ALA A 67 4.25 -7.18 8.43
CA ALA A 67 3.43 -8.14 9.16
C ALA A 67 3.59 -7.97 10.67
N ALA A 68 4.82 -7.82 11.17
CA ALA A 68 5.08 -7.56 12.58
C ALA A 68 4.44 -6.23 13.05
N ALA A 69 4.60 -5.16 12.27
CA ALA A 69 3.99 -3.86 12.57
C ALA A 69 2.45 -3.94 12.59
N ARG A 70 1.84 -4.68 11.64
CA ARG A 70 0.39 -4.91 11.59
C ARG A 70 -0.10 -5.69 12.79
N SER A 71 0.62 -6.74 13.20
CA SER A 71 0.31 -7.53 14.39
C SER A 71 0.38 -6.69 15.67
N LYS A 72 1.36 -5.78 15.79
CA LYS A 72 1.45 -4.82 16.90
C LYS A 72 0.22 -3.91 16.94
N ARG A 73 -0.07 -3.19 15.85
CA ARG A 73 -1.23 -2.28 15.75
C ARG A 73 -2.56 -3.00 16.01
N ARG A 74 -2.70 -4.25 15.55
CA ARG A 74 -3.90 -5.06 15.81
C ARG A 74 -4.05 -5.39 17.29
N ARG A 75 -2.97 -5.77 17.98
CA ARG A 75 -2.99 -6.03 19.43
C ARG A 75 -3.34 -4.78 20.22
N GLU A 76 -2.72 -3.65 19.90
CA GLU A 76 -3.01 -2.35 20.55
C GLU A 76 -4.48 -1.96 20.37
N ARG A 77 -5.01 -2.09 19.15
CA ARG A 77 -6.42 -1.82 18.87
C ARG A 77 -7.34 -2.75 19.67
N LEU A 78 -7.07 -4.05 19.70
CA LEU A 78 -7.88 -5.01 20.48
C LEU A 78 -7.79 -4.75 21.98
N ALA A 79 -6.63 -4.36 22.50
CA ALA A 79 -6.44 -3.98 23.90
C ALA A 79 -7.23 -2.70 24.23
N GLY A 80 -7.18 -1.68 23.37
CA GLY A 80 -7.98 -0.46 23.51
C GLY A 80 -9.49 -0.74 23.48
N LEU A 81 -9.95 -1.61 22.56
CA LEU A 81 -11.35 -2.03 22.53
C LEU A 81 -11.77 -2.77 23.82
N ARG A 82 -10.89 -3.63 24.35
CA ARG A 82 -11.13 -4.34 25.62
C ARG A 82 -11.17 -3.40 26.83
N ALA A 83 -10.28 -2.40 26.86
CA ALA A 83 -10.31 -1.36 27.88
C ALA A 83 -11.60 -0.52 27.80
N ALA A 84 -12.06 -0.20 26.59
CA ALA A 84 -13.31 0.54 26.38
C ALA A 84 -14.56 -0.27 26.80
N THR A 85 -14.52 -1.61 26.69
CA THR A 85 -15.65 -2.48 27.09
C THR A 85 -15.79 -2.61 28.61
N PHE A 86 -14.75 -2.33 29.39
CA PHE A 86 -14.81 -2.33 30.86
C PHE A 86 -15.46 -1.07 31.46
N LEU A 87 -15.71 -0.03 30.66
CA LEU A 87 -16.35 1.23 31.06
C LEU A 87 -17.86 1.26 30.73
N SER A 88 -18.49 0.12 30.42
CA SER A 88 -19.95 0.04 30.37
C SER A 88 -20.47 -0.31 31.78
N PRO A 89 -21.01 0.66 32.55
CA PRO A 89 -21.67 0.32 33.78
C PRO A 89 -22.98 -0.39 33.43
N ALA A 90 -23.06 -1.69 33.72
CA ALA A 90 -24.34 -2.32 33.98
C ALA A 90 -24.86 -1.72 35.30
N GLY A 91 -25.80 -0.78 35.21
CA GLY A 91 -26.29 -0.12 36.42
C GLY A 91 -27.46 0.82 36.17
N ASN A 92 -28.65 0.27 35.99
CA ASN A 92 -29.78 0.73 36.80
C ASN A 92 -30.78 -0.44 36.96
N GLN A 93 -30.65 -1.14 38.10
CA GLN A 93 -31.66 -2.06 38.61
C GLN A 93 -32.76 -1.21 39.26
N GLY A 94 -34.02 -1.62 39.08
CA GLY A 94 -35.20 -0.84 39.42
C GLY A 94 -35.33 -0.41 40.88
N THR A 95 -36.23 0.55 41.07
CA THR A 95 -36.77 0.98 42.37
C THR A 95 -38.26 1.32 42.17
N PRO A 96 -39.11 1.14 43.22
CA PRO A 96 -40.46 0.57 43.15
C PRO A 96 -41.54 1.43 42.50
#